data_AF-A0A366MEA2-F1
#
_entry.id   AF-A0A366MEA2-F1
#
_cell.length_a   1.000
_cell.length_b   1.000
_cell.length_c   1.000
_cell.angle_alpha   90.00
_cell.angle_beta   90.00
_cell.angle_gamma   90.00
#
_symmetry.space_group_name_H-M   'P 1'
#
loop_
_entity.id
_entity.type
_entity.pdbx_description
1 polymer ?
#
loop_
_entity_poly.entity_id
_entity_poly.type
_entity_poly.pdbx_seq_one_letter_code
_entity_poly.pdbx_strand_id
1 'polypeptide(L)'
;MNFINNNVTGNYSNGVLLYIYGSNNTNIIFKDNNIAGLDSGVDLNASNLKNANIFIFNNNITGNSTDLMIVSNNATFGNLYLQNNTINSTSASSSAINLIFLVVQLEELELILLLALRLTM
;
A
#
# COMPACT_ATOMS: atom_id res chain seq x y z
N MET A 1 -3.61 -11.27 -8.50
CA MET A 1 -4.89 -10.54 -8.49
C MET A 1 -4.71 -9.26 -9.29
N ASN A 2 -5.63 -8.96 -10.20
CA ASN A 2 -5.58 -7.77 -11.04
C ASN A 2 -6.86 -6.96 -10.83
N PHE A 3 -6.70 -5.68 -10.49
CA PHE A 3 -7.76 -4.70 -10.33
C PHE A 3 -7.49 -3.54 -11.30
N ILE A 4 -8.23 -3.49 -12.40
CA ILE A 4 -7.88 -2.65 -13.56
C ILE A 4 -9.11 -1.88 -14.04
N ASN A 5 -8.96 -0.57 -14.31
CA ASN A 5 -9.99 0.29 -14.90
C ASN A 5 -11.29 0.40 -14.09
N ASN A 6 -11.22 0.47 -12.77
CA ASN A 6 -12.40 0.56 -11.90
C ASN A 6 -12.61 1.98 -11.37
N ASN A 7 -13.88 2.35 -11.20
CA ASN A 7 -14.31 3.48 -10.38
C ASN A 7 -14.94 2.91 -9.10
N VAL A 8 -14.32 3.17 -7.94
CA VAL A 8 -14.77 2.63 -6.66
C VAL A 8 -15.00 3.76 -5.67
N THR A 9 -16.13 3.70 -4.95
CA THR A 9 -16.46 4.65 -3.88
C THR A 9 -16.94 3.88 -2.65
N GLY A 10 -16.14 3.91 -1.58
CA GLY A 10 -16.47 3.32 -0.29
C GLY A 10 -17.19 4.32 0.62
N ASN A 11 -18.47 4.07 0.91
CA ASN A 11 -19.30 5.01 1.68
C ASN A 11 -19.21 4.85 3.21
N TYR A 12 -18.58 3.79 3.70
CA TYR A 12 -18.57 3.45 5.12
C TYR A 12 -17.18 3.46 5.76
N SER A 13 -16.15 3.07 5.01
CA SER A 13 -14.75 3.20 5.44
C SER A 13 -13.82 3.21 4.23
N ASN A 14 -13.48 2.04 3.70
CA ASN A 14 -12.43 1.92 2.70
C ASN A 14 -13.02 1.89 1.29
N GLY A 15 -12.36 2.55 0.34
CA GLY A 15 -12.65 2.37 -1.09
C GLY A 15 -12.33 0.94 -1.50
N VAL A 16 -11.11 0.50 -1.21
CA VAL A 16 -10.69 -0.90 -1.31
C VAL A 16 -10.03 -1.34 -0.01
N LEU A 17 -10.43 -2.52 0.47
CA LEU A 17 -9.78 -3.22 1.57
C LEU A 17 -9.39 -4.62 1.10
N LEU A 18 -8.10 -4.95 1.18
CA LEU A 18 -7.56 -6.23 0.73
C LEU A 18 -6.70 -6.87 1.83
N TYR A 19 -7.15 -8.02 2.33
CA TYR A 19 -6.38 -8.86 3.26
C TYR A 19 -5.77 -10.05 2.52
N ILE A 20 -4.47 -10.25 2.72
CA ILE A 20 -3.73 -11.37 2.15
C ILE A 20 -2.86 -11.95 3.25
N TYR A 21 -3.01 -13.26 3.45
CA TYR A 21 -2.35 -13.97 4.54
C TYR A 21 -1.63 -15.21 4.05
N GLY A 22 -0.38 -15.41 4.48
CA GLY A 22 0.33 -16.69 4.36
C GLY A 22 0.60 -17.16 2.93
N SER A 23 0.60 -16.27 1.95
CA SER A 23 0.69 -16.62 0.52
C SER A 23 2.11 -16.45 -0.04
N ASN A 24 2.52 -17.36 -0.93
CA ASN A 24 3.83 -17.35 -1.59
C ASN A 24 3.71 -16.89 -3.06
N ASN A 25 4.70 -16.15 -3.55
CA ASN A 25 4.78 -15.64 -4.92
C ASN A 25 3.52 -14.86 -5.35
N THR A 26 3.01 -14.04 -4.44
CA THR A 26 1.73 -13.32 -4.63
C THR A 26 1.93 -12.11 -5.53
N ASN A 27 1.23 -12.04 -6.67
CA ASN A 27 1.24 -10.88 -7.56
C ASN A 27 -0.06 -10.08 -7.42
N ILE A 28 0.02 -8.79 -7.07
CA ILE A 28 -1.12 -7.89 -6.92
C ILE A 28 -0.91 -6.69 -7.83
N ILE A 29 -1.90 -6.38 -8.67
CA ILE A 29 -1.85 -5.27 -9.62
C ILE A 29 -3.09 -4.38 -9.42
N PHE A 30 -2.86 -3.11 -9.15
CA PHE A 30 -3.84 -2.02 -9.25
C PHE A 30 -3.42 -1.11 -10.39
N LYS A 31 -4.22 -1.04 -11.46
CA LYS A 31 -3.88 -0.24 -12.64
C LYS A 31 -5.05 0.61 -13.12
N ASP A 32 -4.80 1.89 -13.40
CA ASP A 32 -5.76 2.79 -14.06
C ASP A 32 -7.12 2.87 -13.31
N ASN A 33 -7.11 2.79 -11.96
CA ASN A 33 -8.34 2.88 -11.16
C ASN A 33 -8.53 4.29 -10.58
N ASN A 34 -9.78 4.64 -10.30
CA ASN A 34 -10.17 5.80 -9.51
C ASN A 34 -10.89 5.31 -8.25
N ILE A 35 -10.26 5.49 -7.09
CA ILE A 35 -10.68 4.90 -5.82
C ILE A 35 -10.83 5.99 -4.78
N ALA A 36 -12.04 6.11 -4.24
CA ALA A 36 -12.34 6.98 -3.12
C ALA A 36 -12.86 6.16 -1.93
N GLY A 37 -12.36 6.43 -0.73
CA GLY A 37 -12.91 5.90 0.51
C GLY A 37 -13.22 7.01 1.50
N LEU A 38 -14.19 6.77 2.38
CA LEU A 38 -14.53 7.67 3.48
C LEU A 38 -13.37 7.79 4.48
N ASP A 39 -12.71 6.69 4.82
CA ASP A 39 -11.56 6.64 5.72
C ASP A 39 -10.29 6.41 4.93
N SER A 40 -10.21 5.27 4.24
CA SER A 40 -9.03 4.92 3.43
C SER A 40 -9.36 4.72 1.96
N GLY A 41 -8.57 5.29 1.05
CA GLY A 41 -8.73 5.02 -0.38
C GLY A 41 -8.48 3.54 -0.67
N VAL A 42 -7.25 3.10 -0.40
CA VAL A 42 -6.83 1.70 -0.47
C VAL A 42 -6.14 1.30 0.83
N ASP A 43 -6.60 0.21 1.44
CA ASP A 43 -5.94 -0.45 2.56
C ASP A 43 -5.57 -1.89 2.16
N LEU A 44 -4.26 -2.12 2.04
CA LEU A 44 -3.68 -3.41 1.70
C LEU A 44 -2.93 -3.98 2.89
N ASN A 45 -3.50 -5.01 3.52
CA ASN A 45 -2.86 -5.75 4.60
C ASN A 45 -2.33 -7.09 4.08
N ALA A 46 -1.00 -7.17 3.99
CA ALA A 46 -0.24 -8.26 3.42
C ALA A 46 0.62 -8.92 4.50
N SER A 47 0.07 -9.91 5.21
CA SER A 47 0.74 -10.55 6.34
C SER A 47 1.29 -11.95 6.00
N ASN A 48 2.48 -12.27 6.52
CA ASN A 48 3.18 -13.55 6.32
C ASN A 48 3.35 -13.93 4.84
N LEU A 49 3.58 -12.96 3.95
CA LEU A 49 3.78 -13.25 2.52
C LEU A 49 5.24 -13.58 2.22
N LYS A 50 5.48 -14.43 1.22
CA LYS A 50 6.84 -14.67 0.69
C LYS A 50 6.90 -14.31 -0.78
N ASN A 51 7.89 -13.50 -1.16
CA ASN A 51 8.11 -13.06 -2.54
C ASN A 51 6.87 -12.41 -3.15
N ALA A 52 6.20 -11.52 -2.41
CA ALA A 52 5.08 -10.77 -2.94
C ALA A 52 5.56 -9.69 -3.92
N ASN A 53 4.83 -9.51 -5.01
CA ASN A 53 5.01 -8.41 -5.95
C ASN A 53 3.74 -7.57 -5.97
N ILE A 54 3.85 -6.30 -5.58
CA ILE A 54 2.74 -5.35 -5.62
C ILE A 54 3.05 -4.26 -6.63
N PHE A 55 2.10 -4.03 -7.53
CA PHE A 55 2.20 -3.04 -8.59
C PHE A 55 0.98 -2.12 -8.53
N ILE A 56 1.21 -0.82 -8.36
CA ILE A 56 0.16 0.21 -8.28
C ILE A 56 0.53 1.28 -9.31
N PHE A 57 -0.24 1.35 -10.39
CA PHE A 57 0.06 2.16 -11.56
C PHE A 57 -1.11 3.04 -12.01
N ASN A 58 -0.84 4.32 -12.28
CA ASN A 58 -1.81 5.23 -12.90
C ASN A 58 -3.17 5.31 -12.17
N ASN A 59 -3.19 5.12 -10.85
CA ASN A 59 -4.42 5.20 -10.08
C ASN A 59 -4.63 6.61 -9.54
N ASN A 60 -5.88 7.04 -9.44
CA ASN A 60 -6.29 8.15 -8.59
C ASN A 60 -6.86 7.59 -7.29
N ILE A 61 -6.25 7.90 -6.16
CA ILE A 61 -6.62 7.34 -4.85
C ILE A 61 -6.84 8.48 -3.85
N THR A 62 -7.96 8.41 -3.14
CA THR A 62 -8.36 9.41 -2.15
C THR A 62 -8.98 8.75 -0.93
N GLY A 63 -8.54 9.13 0.26
CA GLY A 63 -9.17 8.80 1.54
C GLY A 63 -9.20 10.04 2.44
N ASN A 64 -10.12 10.10 3.41
CA ASN A 64 -10.10 11.24 4.35
C ASN A 64 -9.12 11.05 5.51
N SER A 65 -8.68 9.83 5.80
CA SER A 65 -7.74 9.53 6.89
C SER A 65 -6.42 8.99 6.35
N THR A 66 -6.46 8.02 5.43
CA THR A 66 -5.25 7.50 4.77
C THR A 66 -5.55 7.21 3.29
N ASP A 67 -4.87 7.82 2.33
CA ASP A 67 -5.24 7.56 0.92
C ASP A 67 -4.80 6.14 0.50
N LEU A 68 -3.53 5.82 0.71
CA LEU A 68 -2.97 4.50 0.43
C LEU A 68 -2.20 3.97 1.64
N MET A 69 -2.66 2.82 2.15
CA MET A 69 -2.01 2.07 3.22
C MET A 69 -1.54 0.72 2.70
N ILE A 70 -0.27 0.41 2.92
CA ILE A 70 0.28 -0.94 2.70
C ILE A 70 0.94 -1.38 4.00
N VAL A 71 0.37 -2.40 4.63
CA VAL A 71 0.87 -3.01 5.86
C VAL A 71 1.42 -4.38 5.53
N SER A 72 2.68 -4.63 5.88
CA SER A 72 3.37 -5.87 5.52
C SER A 72 4.02 -6.55 6.71
N ASN A 73 3.23 -7.25 7.52
CA ASN A 73 3.74 -7.94 8.71
C ASN A 73 4.41 -9.26 8.32
N ASN A 74 5.68 -9.47 8.66
CA ASN A 74 6.43 -10.70 8.35
C ASN A 74 6.36 -11.09 6.86
N ALA A 75 6.32 -10.09 5.98
CA ALA A 75 6.22 -10.30 4.54
C ALA A 75 7.55 -9.96 3.87
N THR A 76 7.95 -10.76 2.87
CA THR A 76 9.04 -10.41 1.97
C THR A 76 8.47 -9.98 0.62
N PHE A 77 8.91 -8.81 0.14
CA PHE A 77 8.57 -8.33 -1.19
C PHE A 77 9.70 -8.68 -2.16
N GLY A 78 9.34 -9.27 -3.30
CA GLY A 78 10.21 -9.27 -4.46
C GLY A 78 10.22 -7.89 -5.10
N ASN A 79 9.03 -7.29 -5.24
CA ASN A 79 8.85 -5.97 -5.84
C ASN A 79 7.70 -5.19 -5.19
N LEU A 80 7.88 -3.88 -5.05
CA LEU A 80 6.82 -2.94 -4.72
C LEU A 80 6.98 -1.71 -5.62
N TYR A 81 6.04 -1.51 -6.54
CA TYR A 81 6.04 -0.38 -7.47
C TYR A 81 4.81 0.49 -7.29
N LEU A 82 5.04 1.78 -7.03
CA LEU A 82 4.03 2.83 -7.05
C LEU A 82 4.45 3.87 -8.09
N GLN A 83 3.86 3.84 -9.28
CA GLN A 83 4.25 4.73 -10.37
C GLN A 83 3.04 5.44 -10.96
N ASN A 84 3.20 6.74 -11.23
CA ASN A 84 2.20 7.60 -11.88
C ASN A 84 0.84 7.61 -11.18
N ASN A 85 0.78 7.35 -9.88
CA ASN A 85 -0.46 7.45 -9.13
C ASN A 85 -0.65 8.91 -8.67
N THR A 86 -1.88 9.37 -8.74
CA THR A 86 -2.34 10.56 -8.01
C THR A 86 -2.91 10.07 -6.68
N ILE A 87 -2.27 10.44 -5.59
CA ILE A 87 -2.67 10.03 -4.23
C ILE A 87 -2.94 11.32 -3.46
N ASN A 88 -4.22 11.62 -3.29
CA ASN A 88 -4.66 12.94 -2.88
C ASN A 88 -5.42 12.92 -1.56
N SER A 89 -4.78 13.63 -0.63
CA SER A 89 -5.28 14.17 0.62
C SER A 89 -6.62 14.91 0.57
N THR A 90 -7.77 14.41 1.06
CA THR A 90 -8.99 15.25 1.16
C THR A 90 -9.22 15.88 2.53
N SER A 91 -8.47 15.47 3.56
CA SER A 91 -8.52 16.12 4.88
C SER A 91 -7.18 16.78 5.23
N ALA A 92 -7.19 17.73 6.17
CA ALA A 92 -5.96 18.37 6.62
C ALA A 92 -5.11 17.49 7.56
N SER A 93 -5.71 16.42 8.10
CA SER A 93 -5.08 15.51 9.08
C SER A 93 -4.68 14.16 8.50
N SER A 94 -4.96 13.92 7.23
CA SER A 94 -4.70 12.65 6.56
C SER A 94 -3.25 12.46 6.19
N SER A 95 -2.82 11.21 6.21
CA SER A 95 -1.55 10.77 5.65
C SER A 95 -1.75 10.35 4.20
N ALA A 96 -1.05 11.00 3.26
CA ALA A 96 -1.19 10.67 1.84
C ALA A 96 -0.77 9.22 1.54
N ILE A 97 0.41 8.84 2.02
CA ILE A 97 0.90 7.46 1.89
C ILE A 97 1.39 7.00 3.25
N ASN A 98 0.87 5.88 3.73
CA ASN A 98 1.37 5.23 4.92
C ASN A 98 1.92 3.84 4.56
N LEU A 99 3.24 3.71 4.57
CA LEU A 99 3.95 2.45 4.31
C LEU A 99 4.50 1.93 5.64
N ILE A 100 3.90 0.87 6.17
CA ILE A 100 4.32 0.27 7.43
C ILE A 100 4.93 -1.10 7.14
N PHE A 101 6.27 -1.12 7.07
CA PHE A 101 7.06 -2.34 6.94
C PHE A 101 7.49 -2.85 8.32
N LEU A 102 6.66 -3.69 8.94
CA LEU A 102 7.00 -4.38 10.18
C LEU A 102 7.77 -5.66 9.83
N VAL A 103 9.07 -5.51 9.60
CA VAL A 103 10.00 -6.63 9.41
C VAL A 103 10.33 -7.20 10.79
N VAL A 104 9.80 -8.38 11.10
CA VAL A 104 10.29 -9.20 12.23
C VAL A 104 11.01 -10.41 11.65
N GLN A 105 12.20 -10.18 11.12
CA GLN A 105 13.29 -11.16 11.23
C GLN A 105 14.44 -10.44 11.93
N LEU A 106 14.75 -10.91 13.14
CA LEU A 106 15.65 -10.31 14.13
C LEU A 106 17.14 -10.28 13.71
N GLU A 107 17.46 -10.27 12.41
CA GLU A 107 18.84 -10.19 11.90
C GLU A 107 19.11 -8.96 11.00
N GLU A 108 18.10 -8.16 10.60
CA GLU A 108 18.27 -7.04 9.67
C GLU A 108 18.00 -5.63 10.27
N LEU A 109 18.36 -5.40 11.53
CA LEU A 109 18.30 -4.06 12.14
C LEU A 109 19.22 -3.03 11.44
N GLU A 110 20.14 -3.47 10.58
CA GLU A 110 21.05 -2.58 9.82
C GLU A 110 20.40 -1.92 8.58
N LEU A 111 19.37 -2.52 7.97
CA LEU A 111 18.85 -2.01 6.68
C LEU A 111 17.92 -0.79 6.84
N ILE A 112 17.17 -0.72 7.94
CA ILE A 112 16.18 0.34 8.19
C ILE A 112 16.87 1.69 8.49
N LEU A 113 18.04 1.66 9.16
CA LEU A 113 18.80 2.87 9.47
C LEU A 113 19.42 3.49 8.19
N LEU A 114 19.77 2.68 7.19
CA LEU A 114 20.41 3.13 5.95
C LEU A 114 19.44 3.87 5.00
N LEU A 115 18.15 3.51 4.98
CA LEU A 115 17.14 4.22 4.19
C LEU A 115 16.78 5.58 4.80
N ALA A 116 16.69 5.68 6.13
CA ALA A 116 16.39 6.94 6.81
C ALA A 116 17.52 7.99 6.65
N LEU A 117 18.78 7.55 6.61
CA LEU A 117 19.94 8.43 6.42
C LEU A 117 20.08 8.94 4.97
N ARG A 118 19.64 8.16 3.97
CA ARG A 118 19.69 8.56 2.55
C ARG A 118 18.55 9.49 2.14
N LEU A 119 17.51 9.59 2.94
CA LEU A 119 16.37 10.50 2.70
C LEU A 119 16.53 11.84 3.42
N THR A 120 17.62 12.03 4.20
CA THR A 120 17.88 13.23 5.00
C THR A 120 19.19 13.95 4.67
N MET A 121 19.87 13.58 3.57
CA MET A 121 21.07 14.27 3.05
C MET A 121 20.84 14.85 1.65
#